data_AF-A0A6I9NIX8-F1
#
_entry.id   AF-A0A6I9NIX8-F1
#
_cell.length_a   1.000
_cell.length_b   1.000
_cell.length_c   1.000
_cell.angle_alpha   90.00
_cell.angle_beta   90.00
_cell.angle_gamma   90.00
#
_symmetry.space_group_name_H-M   'P 1'
#
loop_
_entity.id
_entity.type
_entity.pdbx_description
1 polymer ?
#
loop_
_entity_poly.entity_id
_entity_poly.type
_entity_poly.pdbx_seq_one_letter_code
_entity_poly.pdbx_strand_id
1 'polypeptide(L)'
;MEDLEDQKRKKKKEKMTLGSLSRVFARGKQRKSLEPGLFDDSDSLTQQSLSDGEEQLDRLQQAELTRNTCMSQWRAGAVQAWLEVVMGMPMYIRACSENVKSGKVLLGLTDEDLELGLGISNPIHRRKLRLAIEDYRRAEGDQGLSKASELDHHWVATSWLNDVGLPQYSQTFQTHLVDGRVLNSLSRRDLERLLNISDQFHQTSLLLAIQLLQILNFDKEALQAQRAKCEDQDREPIVWTSHRVMKWIRDIDLKEFADNLQGKGIHGAVMVLDPSFDSNAMAKAIGIPSNKHMLHRHLYEEMKSLAVPNSSAEQGSEVITSSSPVAVKRFAEERVSMRRSGKSPLRLRASSHSVERGLGFHGGCGSPPREARVQAVPRARGSPMHTFKSVEITNV
;
A
#
# COMPACT_ATOMS: atom_id res chain seq x y z
N MET A 1 48.24 -24.78 26.22
CA MET A 1 49.60 -24.98 26.74
C MET A 1 50.49 -24.34 25.68
N GLU A 2 50.49 -23.01 25.70
CA GLU A 2 51.52 -22.17 26.37
C GLU A 2 52.77 -22.12 25.47
N ASP A 3 52.93 -21.06 24.68
CA ASP A 3 53.55 -19.76 25.03
C ASP A 3 55.07 -19.80 24.80
N LEU A 4 55.58 -19.05 23.81
CA LEU A 4 56.35 -17.80 23.97
C LEU A 4 57.78 -18.08 24.53
N GLU A 5 58.89 -17.52 24.09
CA GLU A 5 59.21 -16.40 23.20
C GLU A 5 60.74 -16.36 23.01
N ASP A 6 61.16 -15.43 22.15
CA ASP A 6 62.47 -14.76 22.09
C ASP A 6 63.67 -15.41 21.39
N GLN A 7 64.47 -14.71 20.57
CA GLN A 7 64.43 -13.45 19.81
C GLN A 7 65.90 -13.22 19.41
N LYS A 8 66.19 -12.83 18.15
CA LYS A 8 67.28 -11.85 17.88
C LYS A 8 67.24 -11.25 16.46
N ARG A 9 66.70 -10.02 16.40
CA ARG A 9 67.28 -8.78 15.81
C ARG A 9 67.71 -8.78 14.33
N LYS A 10 67.08 -7.94 13.47
CA LYS A 10 67.44 -6.51 13.21
C LYS A 10 66.72 -5.91 11.97
N LYS A 11 66.10 -4.73 12.17
CA LYS A 11 66.02 -3.52 11.29
C LYS A 11 65.55 -3.66 9.82
N LYS A 12 64.42 -3.00 9.46
CA LYS A 12 64.33 -1.61 8.94
C LYS A 12 63.09 -1.37 8.02
N LYS A 13 62.15 -0.56 8.52
CA LYS A 13 61.41 0.55 7.87
C LYS A 13 60.62 0.33 6.55
N GLU A 14 59.30 0.42 6.69
CA GLU A 14 58.27 1.05 5.85
C GLU A 14 58.62 1.42 4.38
N LYS A 15 57.75 0.99 3.45
CA LYS A 15 56.77 1.87 2.80
C LYS A 15 55.92 1.09 1.79
N MET A 16 54.60 1.16 1.97
CA MET A 16 53.62 0.88 0.93
C MET A 16 53.64 2.05 -0.07
N THR A 17 53.84 1.76 -1.35
CA THR A 17 53.81 2.75 -2.44
C THR A 17 52.80 2.33 -3.49
N LEU A 18 51.63 2.96 -3.38
CA LEU A 18 50.86 3.62 -4.45
C LEU A 18 51.25 3.26 -5.89
N GLY A 19 50.39 2.48 -6.55
CA GLY A 19 50.35 2.41 -8.02
C GLY A 19 49.73 3.68 -8.57
N SER A 20 50.58 4.58 -9.07
CA SER A 20 50.18 5.80 -9.77
C SER A 20 50.37 5.68 -11.27
N LEU A 21 49.37 6.20 -11.99
CA LEU A 21 49.47 7.10 -13.15
C LEU A 21 50.03 6.58 -14.48
N SER A 22 49.11 6.55 -15.45
CA SER A 22 49.17 7.34 -16.69
C SER A 22 50.42 7.20 -17.57
N ARG A 23 50.23 6.60 -18.76
CA ARG A 23 50.70 7.14 -20.05
C ARG A 23 50.35 6.20 -21.20
N VAL A 24 49.44 6.62 -22.08
CA VAL A 24 49.41 6.12 -23.46
C VAL A 24 49.32 7.33 -24.38
N PHE A 25 50.49 7.84 -24.78
CA PHE A 25 50.65 8.69 -25.96
C PHE A 25 51.65 7.99 -26.87
N ALA A 26 51.17 7.39 -27.97
CA ALA A 26 51.99 7.11 -29.13
C ALA A 26 51.59 8.10 -30.22
N ARG A 27 52.51 9.01 -30.54
CA ARG A 27 52.46 9.95 -31.67
C ARG A 27 52.45 9.17 -32.98
N GLY A 28 51.44 9.39 -33.82
CA GLY A 28 51.50 9.22 -35.27
C GLY A 28 51.31 10.57 -35.94
N LYS A 29 52.39 11.14 -36.50
CA LYS A 29 52.34 12.33 -37.38
C LYS A 29 51.90 11.89 -38.77
N GLN A 30 50.84 12.47 -39.32
CA GLN A 30 50.66 12.69 -40.76
C GLN A 30 49.93 14.02 -40.99
N ARG A 31 50.18 14.59 -42.17
CA ARG A 31 50.18 16.03 -42.49
C ARG A 31 48.80 16.67 -42.71
N LYS A 32 48.80 18.01 -42.61
CA LYS A 32 47.78 18.99 -43.04
C LYS A 32 47.16 18.67 -44.41
N SER A 33 45.83 18.77 -44.50
CA SER A 33 45.12 19.41 -45.62
C SER A 33 43.95 20.22 -45.06
N LEU A 34 43.67 21.37 -45.67
CA LEU A 34 42.61 22.32 -45.33
C LEU A 34 41.30 21.89 -45.99
N GLU A 35 40.19 21.85 -45.24
CA GLU A 35 38.86 22.26 -45.71
C GLU A 35 37.91 22.51 -44.51
N PRO A 36 37.02 23.52 -44.56
CA PRO A 36 36.08 23.82 -43.47
C PRO A 36 34.70 23.23 -43.78
N GLY A 37 34.17 22.38 -42.90
CA GLY A 37 32.74 22.08 -42.93
C GLY A 37 32.33 20.74 -42.30
N LEU A 38 31.46 20.88 -41.31
CA LEU A 38 30.38 19.94 -40.95
C LEU A 38 30.78 18.69 -40.16
N PHE A 39 29.90 18.36 -39.21
CA PHE A 39 29.94 17.29 -38.19
C PHE A 39 30.61 17.65 -36.87
N ASP A 40 29.83 18.28 -35.99
CA ASP A 40 29.97 18.12 -34.54
C ASP A 40 28.56 18.02 -33.93
N ASP A 41 28.08 16.79 -33.71
CA ASP A 41 26.80 16.53 -33.01
C ASP A 41 26.79 15.15 -32.31
N SER A 42 27.95 14.48 -32.18
CA SER A 42 28.02 13.11 -31.65
C SER A 42 28.63 13.00 -30.24
N ASP A 43 29.25 14.06 -29.71
CA ASP A 43 29.85 14.09 -28.36
C ASP A 43 28.90 14.62 -27.27
N SER A 44 27.78 15.25 -27.66
CA SER A 44 26.78 15.79 -26.73
C SER A 44 25.93 14.70 -26.07
N LEU A 45 25.60 13.64 -26.81
CA LEU A 45 24.77 12.52 -26.32
C LEU A 45 25.52 11.60 -25.33
N THR A 46 26.82 11.42 -25.51
CA THR A 46 27.67 10.63 -24.59
C THR A 46 27.97 11.39 -23.30
N GLN A 47 28.14 12.71 -23.35
CA GLN A 47 28.32 13.53 -22.14
C GLN A 47 27.03 13.67 -21.31
N GLN A 48 25.86 13.81 -21.94
CA GLN A 48 24.58 13.82 -21.22
C GLN A 48 24.31 12.48 -20.51
N SER A 49 24.54 11.35 -21.16
CA SER A 49 24.32 10.04 -20.55
C SER A 49 25.29 9.73 -19.39
N LEU A 50 26.50 10.31 -19.39
CA LEU A 50 27.45 10.17 -18.29
C LEU A 50 27.08 11.10 -17.11
N SER A 51 26.68 12.34 -17.41
CA SER A 51 26.20 13.31 -16.39
C SER A 51 24.93 12.82 -15.69
N ASP A 52 23.97 12.26 -16.42
CA ASP A 52 22.74 11.70 -15.86
C ASP A 52 23.04 10.50 -14.93
N GLY A 53 24.05 9.69 -15.28
CA GLY A 53 24.52 8.58 -14.46
C GLY A 53 25.21 9.03 -13.17
N GLU A 54 26.02 10.09 -13.23
CA GLU A 54 26.67 10.68 -12.07
C GLU A 54 25.66 11.33 -11.11
N GLU A 55 24.66 12.05 -11.64
CA GLU A 55 23.60 12.65 -10.83
C GLU A 55 22.73 11.59 -10.15
N GLN A 56 22.37 10.52 -10.87
CA GLN A 56 21.62 9.40 -10.28
C GLN A 56 22.40 8.73 -9.14
N LEU A 57 23.71 8.56 -9.31
CA LEU A 57 24.57 7.96 -8.28
C LEU A 57 24.68 8.87 -7.04
N ASP A 58 24.78 10.19 -7.23
CA ASP A 58 24.79 11.16 -6.12
C ASP A 58 23.46 11.13 -5.33
N ARG A 59 22.32 11.02 -6.02
CA ARG A 59 21.01 10.88 -5.37
C ARG A 59 20.87 9.57 -4.61
N LEU A 60 21.38 8.46 -5.14
CA LEU A 60 21.44 7.17 -4.42
C LEU A 60 22.28 7.30 -3.15
N GLN A 61 23.49 7.87 -3.27
CA GLN A 61 24.38 8.08 -2.15
C GLN A 61 23.75 8.99 -1.09
N GLN A 62 23.05 10.05 -1.51
CA GLN A 62 22.35 10.94 -0.60
C GLN A 62 21.19 10.25 0.14
N ALA A 63 20.42 9.38 -0.53
CA ALA A 63 19.37 8.58 0.10
C ALA A 63 19.94 7.56 1.11
N GLU A 64 21.11 6.98 0.84
CA GLU A 64 21.80 6.09 1.78
C GLU A 64 22.33 6.84 3.02
N LEU A 65 22.94 8.02 2.82
CA LEU A 65 23.51 8.84 3.88
C LEU A 65 22.46 9.27 4.92
N THR A 66 21.20 9.43 4.50
CA THR A 66 20.13 9.85 5.40
C THR A 66 19.33 8.71 6.04
N ARG A 67 19.65 7.45 5.73
CA ARG A 67 18.95 6.28 6.31
C ARG A 67 18.94 6.26 7.84
N ASN A 68 20.01 6.76 8.46
CA ASN A 68 20.19 6.79 9.92
C ASN A 68 19.96 8.18 10.54
N THR A 69 19.44 9.13 9.75
CA THR A 69 19.21 10.51 10.19
C THR A 69 17.71 10.76 10.26
N CYS A 70 17.21 11.36 11.35
CA CYS A 70 15.78 11.71 11.45
C CYS A 70 15.36 12.68 10.33
N MET A 71 14.18 12.47 9.74
CA MET A 71 13.71 13.25 8.60
C MET A 71 13.63 14.76 8.91
N SER A 72 13.31 15.17 10.14
CA SER A 72 13.35 16.58 10.56
C SER A 72 14.70 17.27 10.33
N GLN A 73 15.80 16.53 10.28
CA GLN A 73 17.15 17.05 10.07
C GLN A 73 17.59 17.05 8.59
N TRP A 74 16.76 16.51 7.70
CA TRP A 74 17.11 16.41 6.29
C TRP A 74 17.12 17.79 5.61
N ARG A 75 18.15 18.02 4.79
CA ARG A 75 18.21 19.17 3.86
C ARG A 75 17.33 18.91 2.64
N ALA A 76 17.05 19.97 1.87
CA ALA A 76 16.22 19.89 0.66
C ALA A 76 16.67 18.79 -0.32
N GLY A 77 17.98 18.63 -0.57
CA GLY A 77 18.50 17.60 -1.47
C GLY A 77 18.15 16.17 -1.00
N ALA A 78 18.31 15.89 0.29
CA ALA A 78 17.95 14.59 0.85
C ALA A 78 16.45 14.28 0.74
N VAL A 79 15.59 15.29 0.88
CA VAL A 79 14.14 15.14 0.65
C VAL A 79 13.85 14.80 -0.82
N GLN A 80 14.54 15.44 -1.76
CA GLN A 80 14.38 15.16 -3.19
C GLN A 80 14.87 13.74 -3.52
N ALA A 81 16.07 13.37 -3.07
CA ALA A 81 16.62 12.02 -3.25
C ALA A 81 15.68 10.95 -2.68
N TRP A 82 15.12 11.18 -1.48
CA TRP A 82 14.15 10.26 -0.88
C TRP A 82 12.85 10.13 -1.71
N LEU A 83 12.29 11.25 -2.18
CA LEU A 83 11.05 11.23 -2.95
C LEU A 83 11.22 10.49 -4.29
N GLU A 84 12.38 10.64 -4.92
CA GLU A 84 12.68 9.96 -6.18
C GLU A 84 13.05 8.49 -5.98
N VAL A 85 14.08 8.22 -5.18
CA VAL A 85 14.70 6.90 -5.09
C VAL A 85 13.89 5.98 -4.18
N VAL A 86 13.58 6.44 -2.96
CA VAL A 86 12.96 5.58 -1.94
C VAL A 86 11.46 5.46 -2.18
N MET A 87 10.80 6.57 -2.50
CA MET A 87 9.37 6.58 -2.75
C MET A 87 8.99 6.19 -4.18
N GLY A 88 9.93 6.29 -5.14
CA GLY A 88 9.68 6.00 -6.54
C GLY A 88 8.78 7.03 -7.21
N MET A 89 8.92 8.31 -6.84
CA MET A 89 8.03 9.40 -7.26
C MET A 89 8.76 10.54 -7.98
N PRO A 90 9.55 10.27 -9.04
CA PRO A 90 10.33 11.28 -9.76
C PRO A 90 9.47 12.40 -10.36
N MET A 91 8.22 12.09 -10.75
CA MET A 91 7.32 13.04 -11.39
C MET A 91 6.96 14.25 -10.52
N TYR A 92 7.16 14.18 -9.20
CA TYR A 92 6.86 15.28 -8.27
C TYR A 92 8.11 16.04 -7.80
N ILE A 93 9.31 15.71 -8.29
CA ILE A 93 10.57 16.32 -7.81
C ILE A 93 10.63 17.81 -8.08
N ARG A 94 10.14 18.28 -9.23
CA ARG A 94 10.13 19.71 -9.55
C ARG A 94 9.29 20.51 -8.56
N ALA A 95 8.04 20.10 -8.35
CA ALA A 95 7.17 20.77 -7.38
C ALA A 95 7.72 20.65 -5.94
N CYS A 96 8.35 19.52 -5.61
CA CYS A 96 9.02 19.32 -4.33
C CYS A 96 10.20 20.29 -4.13
N SER A 97 11.06 20.48 -5.13
CA SER A 97 12.22 21.38 -5.01
C SER A 97 11.80 22.85 -4.89
N GLU A 98 10.71 23.24 -5.53
CA GLU A 98 10.12 24.58 -5.46
C GLU A 98 9.50 24.85 -4.08
N ASN A 99 8.77 23.89 -3.50
CA ASN A 99 7.92 24.11 -2.32
C ASN A 99 8.46 23.52 -1.01
N VAL A 100 9.36 22.54 -1.03
CA VAL A 100 9.84 21.82 0.17
C VAL A 100 11.34 22.06 0.38
N LYS A 101 11.68 22.85 1.40
CA LYS A 101 13.06 23.29 1.66
C LYS A 101 13.82 22.49 2.73
N SER A 102 13.14 21.62 3.45
CA SER A 102 13.74 20.73 4.46
C SER A 102 12.81 19.58 4.80
N GLY A 103 13.33 18.53 5.43
CA GLY A 103 12.49 17.43 5.89
C GLY A 103 11.54 17.83 7.03
N LYS A 104 11.88 18.84 7.84
CA LYS A 104 10.92 19.44 8.80
C LYS A 104 9.70 20.05 8.11
N VAL A 105 9.88 20.69 6.95
CA VAL A 105 8.77 21.21 6.14
C VAL A 105 7.95 20.06 5.56
N LEU A 106 8.61 19.03 5.02
CA LEU A 106 7.94 17.83 4.49
C LEU A 106 7.06 17.15 5.56
N LEU A 107 7.59 16.98 6.77
CA LEU A 107 6.87 16.43 7.91
C LEU A 107 5.71 17.32 8.38
N GLY A 108 5.62 18.56 7.93
CA GLY A 108 4.53 19.48 8.26
C GLY A 108 3.39 19.51 7.24
N LEU A 109 3.55 18.89 6.06
CA LEU A 109 2.58 19.00 4.97
C LEU A 109 1.24 18.33 5.31
N THR A 110 0.16 19.04 4.99
CA THR A 110 -1.23 18.58 5.05
C THR A 110 -1.65 17.92 3.73
N ASP A 111 -2.81 17.24 3.71
CA ASP A 111 -3.33 16.66 2.45
C ASP A 111 -3.56 17.74 1.37
N GLU A 112 -3.98 18.93 1.78
CA GLU A 112 -4.15 20.10 0.90
C GLU A 112 -2.81 20.58 0.33
N ASP A 113 -1.75 20.63 1.15
CA ASP A 113 -0.41 20.99 0.67
C ASP A 113 0.14 19.96 -0.33
N LEU A 114 -0.16 18.67 -0.13
CA LEU A 114 0.22 17.62 -1.07
C LEU A 114 -0.53 17.76 -2.41
N GLU A 115 -1.81 18.12 -2.37
CA GLU A 115 -2.64 18.29 -3.56
C GLU A 115 -2.28 19.57 -4.33
N LEU A 116 -2.24 20.72 -3.65
CA LEU A 116 -2.03 22.02 -4.27
C LEU A 116 -0.56 22.39 -4.42
N GLY A 117 0.24 22.16 -3.37
CA GLY A 117 1.66 22.53 -3.34
C GLY A 117 2.53 21.59 -4.17
N LEU A 118 2.29 20.28 -4.08
CA LEU A 118 3.04 19.28 -4.87
C LEU A 118 2.32 18.86 -6.17
N GLY A 119 1.08 19.31 -6.40
CA GLY A 119 0.32 18.98 -7.60
C GLY A 119 -0.11 17.51 -7.67
N ILE A 120 -0.25 16.83 -6.52
CA ILE A 120 -0.56 15.39 -6.48
C ILE A 120 -2.07 15.17 -6.57
N SER A 121 -2.58 15.17 -7.80
CA SER A 121 -4.01 14.94 -8.10
C SER A 121 -4.44 13.48 -7.95
N ASN A 122 -3.53 12.52 -8.14
CA ASN A 122 -3.85 11.11 -7.97
C ASN A 122 -4.04 10.77 -6.47
N PRO A 123 -5.22 10.30 -6.04
CA PRO A 123 -5.51 10.07 -4.62
C PRO A 123 -4.66 8.96 -4.00
N ILE A 124 -4.23 7.95 -4.77
CA ILE A 124 -3.34 6.89 -4.26
C ILE A 124 -1.91 7.42 -4.09
N HIS A 125 -1.41 8.24 -5.02
CA HIS A 125 -0.08 8.86 -4.88
C HIS A 125 -0.04 9.78 -3.66
N ARG A 126 -1.09 10.59 -3.46
CA ARG A 126 -1.21 11.46 -2.30
C ARG A 126 -1.28 10.64 -1.01
N ARG A 127 -2.08 9.57 -1.00
CA ARG A 127 -2.15 8.63 0.13
C ARG A 127 -0.80 7.99 0.43
N LYS A 128 -0.06 7.51 -0.57
CA LYS A 128 1.28 6.92 -0.43
C LYS A 128 2.23 7.88 0.28
N LEU A 129 2.31 9.12 -0.20
CA LEU A 129 3.21 10.13 0.38
C LEU A 129 2.78 10.51 1.80
N ARG A 130 1.48 10.70 2.04
CA ARG A 130 0.94 10.98 3.38
C ARG A 130 1.23 9.87 4.38
N LEU A 131 1.05 8.61 3.98
CA LEU A 131 1.35 7.45 4.83
C LEU A 131 2.85 7.34 5.11
N ALA A 132 3.70 7.63 4.13
CA ALA A 132 5.14 7.65 4.33
C ALA A 132 5.56 8.76 5.31
N ILE A 133 5.07 9.99 5.14
CA ILE A 133 5.34 11.11 6.06
C ILE A 133 4.96 10.74 7.50
N GLU A 134 3.79 10.13 7.68
CA GLU A 134 3.34 9.69 9.01
C GLU A 134 4.21 8.56 9.59
N ASP A 135 4.68 7.62 8.76
CA ASP A 135 5.59 6.55 9.18
C ASP A 135 6.93 7.12 9.65
N TYR A 136 7.50 8.07 8.89
CA TYR A 136 8.72 8.79 9.29
C TYR A 136 8.52 9.65 10.55
N ARG A 137 7.35 10.27 10.73
CA ARG A 137 7.03 11.04 11.93
C ARG A 137 7.01 10.16 13.18
N ARG A 138 6.46 8.94 13.08
CA ARG A 138 6.50 7.96 14.19
C ARG A 138 7.91 7.46 14.44
N ALA A 139 8.69 7.31 13.37
CA ALA A 139 10.06 6.84 13.46
C ALA A 139 11.06 7.88 13.99
N GLU A 140 10.65 9.13 14.23
CA GLU A 140 11.53 10.12 14.88
C GLU A 140 11.75 9.82 16.38
N GLY A 141 10.95 8.92 16.98
CA GLY A 141 11.20 8.37 18.32
C GLY A 141 12.13 7.15 18.29
N ASP A 142 12.08 6.30 19.32
CA ASP A 142 12.88 5.07 19.41
C ASP A 142 12.32 3.91 18.54
N GLN A 143 11.32 4.18 17.71
CA GLN A 143 10.70 3.19 16.83
C GLN A 143 11.31 3.32 15.43
N GLY A 144 11.74 2.21 14.83
CA GLY A 144 12.13 2.21 13.41
C GLY A 144 10.93 2.44 12.48
N LEU A 145 11.20 2.60 11.18
CA LEU A 145 10.14 2.60 10.16
C LEU A 145 9.34 1.29 10.20
N SER A 146 8.06 1.36 9.85
CA SER A 146 7.23 0.15 9.76
C SER A 146 7.78 -0.83 8.72
N LYS A 147 7.64 -2.13 8.96
CA LYS A 147 7.99 -3.18 7.98
C LYS A 147 7.24 -3.05 6.65
N ALA A 148 6.05 -2.44 6.66
CA ALA A 148 5.30 -2.10 5.46
C ALA A 148 6.04 -1.13 4.52
N SER A 149 7.01 -0.36 5.03
CA SER A 149 7.87 0.53 4.23
C SER A 149 8.90 -0.21 3.38
N GLU A 150 9.22 -1.47 3.71
CA GLU A 150 10.18 -2.32 2.98
C GLU A 150 9.56 -2.93 1.70
N LEU A 151 8.22 -2.88 1.57
CA LEU A 151 7.50 -3.41 0.42
C LEU A 151 7.26 -2.30 -0.60
N ASP A 152 8.20 -2.09 -1.52
CA ASP A 152 8.05 -1.09 -2.57
C ASP A 152 6.95 -1.46 -3.60
N HIS A 153 6.55 -0.47 -4.39
CA HIS A 153 5.47 -0.62 -5.36
C HIS A 153 5.81 -1.55 -6.53
N HIS A 154 7.10 -1.73 -6.84
CA HIS A 154 7.54 -2.65 -7.86
C HIS A 154 7.40 -4.10 -7.39
N TRP A 155 7.85 -4.41 -6.17
CA TRP A 155 7.67 -5.72 -5.55
C TRP A 155 6.18 -6.07 -5.38
N VAL A 156 5.35 -5.11 -4.95
CA VAL A 156 3.90 -5.31 -4.84
C VAL A 156 3.31 -5.68 -6.21
N ALA A 157 3.64 -4.91 -7.25
CA ALA A 157 3.08 -5.10 -8.58
C ALA A 157 3.58 -6.38 -9.28
N THR A 158 4.86 -6.74 -9.12
CA THR A 158 5.51 -7.81 -9.92
C THR A 158 5.70 -9.12 -9.18
N SER A 159 5.79 -9.11 -7.85
CA SER A 159 6.03 -10.33 -7.06
C SER A 159 4.80 -10.69 -6.25
N TRP A 160 4.32 -9.78 -5.40
CA TRP A 160 3.21 -10.07 -4.49
C TRP A 160 1.89 -10.38 -5.20
N LEU A 161 1.52 -9.62 -6.24
CA LEU A 161 0.32 -9.94 -7.03
C LEU A 161 0.40 -11.28 -7.76
N ASN A 162 1.60 -11.69 -8.20
CA ASN A 162 1.83 -13.03 -8.75
C ASN A 162 1.64 -14.11 -7.68
N ASP A 163 2.15 -13.90 -6.48
CA ASP A 163 1.95 -14.81 -5.35
C ASP A 163 0.48 -14.94 -4.95
N VAL A 164 -0.28 -13.85 -5.01
CA VAL A 164 -1.72 -13.83 -4.72
C VAL A 164 -2.54 -14.53 -5.83
N GLY A 165 -1.98 -14.62 -7.05
CA GLY A 165 -2.66 -15.19 -8.22
C GLY A 165 -3.51 -14.16 -8.98
N LEU A 166 -3.14 -12.87 -8.92
CA LEU A 166 -3.82 -11.77 -9.61
C LEU A 166 -2.85 -10.88 -10.45
N PRO A 167 -1.98 -11.45 -11.30
CA PRO A 167 -1.03 -10.67 -12.11
C PRO A 167 -1.70 -9.72 -13.12
N GLN A 168 -2.96 -9.94 -13.46
CA GLN A 168 -3.70 -9.04 -14.35
C GLN A 168 -3.84 -7.61 -13.80
N TYR A 169 -3.65 -7.40 -12.49
CA TYR A 169 -3.71 -6.08 -11.86
C TYR A 169 -2.32 -5.42 -11.69
N SER A 170 -1.24 -6.08 -12.11
CA SER A 170 0.14 -5.57 -11.94
C SER A 170 0.33 -4.18 -12.50
N GLN A 171 -0.10 -3.94 -13.75
CA GLN A 171 0.03 -2.61 -14.37
C GLN A 171 -0.73 -1.55 -13.59
N THR A 172 -1.95 -1.85 -13.12
CA THR A 172 -2.76 -0.89 -12.36
C THR A 172 -2.09 -0.52 -11.04
N PHE A 173 -1.57 -1.50 -10.30
CA PHE A 173 -0.88 -1.27 -9.02
C PHE A 173 0.43 -0.50 -9.22
N GLN A 174 1.16 -0.80 -10.29
CA GLN A 174 2.38 -0.09 -10.66
C GLN A 174 2.09 1.36 -11.01
N THR A 175 1.12 1.62 -11.90
CA THR A 175 0.74 2.98 -12.30
C THR A 175 0.28 3.84 -11.12
N HIS A 176 -0.38 3.24 -10.13
CA HIS A 176 -0.84 3.92 -8.91
C HIS A 176 0.18 3.89 -7.76
N LEU A 177 1.38 3.35 -7.97
CA LEU A 177 2.49 3.31 -6.99
C LEU A 177 2.12 2.65 -5.65
N VAL A 178 1.25 1.63 -5.67
CA VAL A 178 0.76 0.93 -4.47
C VAL A 178 1.91 0.19 -3.77
N ASP A 179 2.37 0.69 -2.62
CA ASP A 179 3.36 0.03 -1.76
C ASP A 179 2.72 -0.65 -0.54
N GLY A 180 3.52 -1.28 0.32
CA GLY A 180 3.04 -1.97 1.53
C GLY A 180 2.23 -1.08 2.47
N ARG A 181 2.60 0.20 2.61
CA ARG A 181 1.85 1.16 3.42
C ARG A 181 0.48 1.43 2.81
N VAL A 182 0.42 1.63 1.49
CA VAL A 182 -0.85 1.79 0.77
C VAL A 182 -1.69 0.52 0.93
N LEU A 183 -1.12 -0.68 0.71
CA LEU A 183 -1.81 -1.96 0.90
C LEU A 183 -2.49 -2.04 2.27
N ASN A 184 -1.77 -1.71 3.34
CA ASN A 184 -2.29 -1.75 4.72
C ASN A 184 -3.45 -0.77 4.97
N SER A 185 -3.69 0.18 4.06
CA SER A 185 -4.74 1.19 4.16
C SER A 185 -5.90 0.98 3.18
N LEU A 186 -5.80 0.01 2.26
CA LEU A 186 -6.81 -0.20 1.23
C LEU A 186 -8.10 -0.76 1.82
N SER A 187 -9.22 -0.18 1.38
CA SER A 187 -10.56 -0.71 1.62
C SER A 187 -11.13 -1.35 0.36
N ARG A 188 -12.21 -2.13 0.49
CA ARG A 188 -12.96 -2.67 -0.66
C ARG A 188 -13.36 -1.57 -1.65
N ARG A 189 -13.84 -0.44 -1.13
CA ARG A 189 -14.22 0.73 -1.92
C ARG A 189 -13.04 1.33 -2.69
N ASP A 190 -11.84 1.32 -2.11
CA ASP A 190 -10.63 1.81 -2.81
C ASP A 190 -10.25 0.87 -3.96
N LEU A 191 -10.33 -0.46 -3.75
CA LEU A 191 -10.09 -1.45 -4.82
C LEU A 191 -11.04 -1.24 -6.00
N GLU A 192 -12.32 -1.03 -5.73
CA GLU A 192 -13.33 -0.79 -6.76
C GLU A 192 -13.16 0.57 -7.45
N ARG A 193 -13.08 1.67 -6.69
CA ARG A 193 -13.17 3.03 -7.25
C ARG A 193 -11.84 3.61 -7.71
N LEU A 194 -10.75 3.26 -7.05
CA LEU A 194 -9.43 3.84 -7.32
C LEU A 194 -8.55 2.91 -8.16
N LEU A 195 -8.70 1.59 -7.99
CA LEU A 195 -7.94 0.59 -8.74
C LEU A 195 -8.78 -0.15 -9.79
N ASN A 196 -10.06 0.21 -9.94
CA ASN A 196 -10.96 -0.33 -10.95
C ASN A 196 -11.11 -1.87 -10.94
N ILE A 197 -11.04 -2.46 -9.74
CA ILE A 197 -11.22 -3.90 -9.52
C ILE A 197 -12.68 -4.15 -9.15
N SER A 198 -13.51 -4.46 -10.15
CA SER A 198 -14.95 -4.70 -9.96
C SER A 198 -15.30 -6.12 -9.52
N ASP A 199 -14.41 -7.10 -9.75
CA ASP A 199 -14.66 -8.49 -9.35
C ASP A 199 -14.66 -8.62 -7.82
N GLN A 200 -15.81 -8.98 -7.26
CA GLN A 200 -16.03 -9.08 -5.81
C GLN A 200 -15.14 -10.16 -5.14
N PHE A 201 -14.85 -11.24 -5.86
CA PHE A 201 -13.98 -12.31 -5.38
C PHE A 201 -12.53 -11.82 -5.38
N HIS A 202 -12.05 -11.19 -6.45
CA HIS A 202 -10.71 -10.61 -6.49
C HIS A 202 -10.50 -9.54 -5.41
N GLN A 203 -11.50 -8.69 -5.16
CA GLN A 203 -11.47 -7.75 -4.04
C GLN A 203 -11.31 -8.48 -2.69
N THR A 204 -12.04 -9.57 -2.48
CA THR A 204 -11.96 -10.37 -1.24
C THR A 204 -10.59 -11.03 -1.12
N SER A 205 -10.11 -11.65 -2.20
CA SER A 205 -8.79 -12.26 -2.30
C SER A 205 -7.68 -11.28 -1.91
N LEU A 206 -7.65 -10.07 -2.50
CA LEU A 206 -6.66 -9.05 -2.18
C LEU A 206 -6.71 -8.63 -0.70
N LEU A 207 -7.90 -8.44 -0.14
CA LEU A 207 -8.05 -8.06 1.26
C LEU A 207 -7.59 -9.17 2.22
N LEU A 208 -7.80 -10.44 1.89
CA LEU A 208 -7.31 -11.57 2.68
C LEU A 208 -5.78 -11.74 2.56
N ALA A 209 -5.22 -11.48 1.38
CA ALA A 209 -3.77 -11.43 1.20
C ALA A 209 -3.13 -10.28 2.03
N ILE A 210 -3.79 -9.11 2.09
CA ILE A 210 -3.38 -7.99 2.95
C ILE A 210 -3.52 -8.39 4.42
N GLN A 211 -4.56 -9.13 4.80
CA GLN A 211 -4.73 -9.64 6.17
C GLN A 211 -3.62 -10.61 6.55
N LEU A 212 -3.16 -11.48 5.64
CA LEU A 212 -1.97 -12.31 5.86
C LEU A 212 -0.72 -11.46 6.13
N LEU A 213 -0.50 -10.40 5.33
CA LEU A 213 0.60 -9.46 5.61
C LEU A 213 0.45 -8.82 6.99
N GLN A 214 -0.77 -8.43 7.39
CA GLN A 214 -1.03 -7.87 8.73
C GLN A 214 -0.71 -8.87 9.85
N ILE A 215 -1.07 -10.15 9.71
CA ILE A 215 -0.76 -11.22 10.68
C ILE A 215 0.75 -11.36 10.87
N LEU A 216 1.52 -11.20 9.79
CA LEU A 216 2.98 -11.25 9.80
C LEU A 216 3.63 -9.88 10.02
N ASN A 217 2.87 -8.87 10.47
CA ASN A 217 3.34 -7.51 10.68
C ASN A 217 4.06 -6.88 9.46
N PHE A 218 3.67 -7.28 8.24
CA PHE A 218 4.31 -6.93 6.97
C PHE A 218 5.79 -7.33 6.87
N ASP A 219 6.24 -8.29 7.69
CA ASP A 219 7.58 -8.84 7.61
C ASP A 219 7.74 -9.72 6.37
N LYS A 220 8.40 -9.14 5.35
CA LYS A 220 8.66 -9.78 4.06
C LYS A 220 9.52 -11.03 4.20
N GLU A 221 10.56 -10.96 5.01
CA GLU A 221 11.54 -12.02 5.17
C GLU A 221 10.92 -13.21 5.91
N ALA A 222 10.14 -12.93 6.97
CA ALA A 222 9.38 -13.96 7.68
C ALA A 222 8.39 -14.68 6.76
N LEU A 223 7.64 -13.94 5.93
CA LEU A 223 6.72 -14.53 4.96
C LEU A 223 7.45 -15.42 3.94
N GLN A 224 8.58 -14.95 3.40
CA GLN A 224 9.38 -15.72 2.45
C GLN A 224 9.98 -16.98 3.09
N ALA A 225 10.47 -16.89 4.32
CA ALA A 225 11.00 -18.01 5.07
C ALA A 225 9.93 -19.08 5.37
N GLN A 226 8.71 -18.67 5.74
CA GLN A 226 7.58 -19.59 5.92
C GLN A 226 7.18 -20.27 4.61
N ARG A 227 7.09 -19.51 3.52
CA ARG A 227 6.79 -20.07 2.19
C ARG A 227 7.84 -21.09 1.74
N ALA A 228 9.12 -20.81 1.94
CA ALA A 228 10.20 -21.74 1.59
C ALA A 228 10.10 -23.08 2.34
N LYS A 229 9.68 -23.07 3.62
CA LYS A 229 9.45 -24.29 4.41
C LYS A 229 8.28 -25.14 3.90
N CYS A 230 7.31 -24.51 3.22
CA CYS A 230 6.09 -25.15 2.76
C CYS A 230 6.15 -25.59 1.30
N GLU A 231 7.24 -25.33 0.56
CA GLU A 231 7.33 -25.61 -0.89
C GLU A 231 7.10 -27.11 -1.20
N ASP A 232 7.72 -27.98 -0.40
CA ASP A 232 7.66 -29.44 -0.55
C ASP A 232 6.81 -30.15 0.50
N GLN A 233 6.22 -29.42 1.45
CA GLN A 233 5.43 -30.00 2.53
C GLN A 233 4.05 -29.35 2.59
N ASP A 234 3.01 -30.18 2.73
CA ASP A 234 1.63 -29.71 2.88
C ASP A 234 1.36 -29.23 4.32
N ARG A 235 1.97 -28.10 4.68
CA ARG A 235 1.90 -27.47 6.00
C ARG A 235 1.61 -25.99 5.85
N GLU A 236 1.05 -25.40 6.92
CA GLU A 236 0.71 -23.98 7.02
C GLU A 236 0.03 -23.40 5.76
N PRO A 237 -1.15 -23.93 5.33
CA PRO A 237 -1.78 -23.52 4.09
C PRO A 237 -2.00 -22.01 3.96
N ILE A 238 -2.10 -21.28 5.08
CA ILE A 238 -2.31 -19.83 5.10
C ILE A 238 -1.25 -19.04 4.32
N VAL A 239 0.02 -19.49 4.29
CA VAL A 239 1.11 -18.76 3.62
C VAL A 239 1.26 -19.12 2.14
N TRP A 240 0.52 -20.12 1.66
CA TRP A 240 0.67 -20.65 0.31
C TRP A 240 0.39 -19.58 -0.74
N THR A 241 1.30 -19.48 -1.71
CA THR A 241 1.07 -18.71 -2.94
C THR A 241 0.06 -19.43 -3.82
N SER A 242 -0.52 -18.73 -4.79
CA SER A 242 -1.38 -19.34 -5.82
C SER A 242 -0.65 -20.45 -6.58
N HIS A 243 0.65 -20.27 -6.85
CA HIS A 243 1.50 -21.29 -7.44
C HIS A 243 1.63 -22.54 -6.55
N ARG A 244 1.79 -22.36 -5.24
CA ARG A 244 1.85 -23.48 -4.29
C ARG A 244 0.52 -24.23 -4.19
N VAL A 245 -0.62 -23.53 -4.29
CA VAL A 245 -1.95 -24.16 -4.39
C VAL A 245 -2.06 -24.97 -5.69
N MET A 246 -1.63 -24.42 -6.83
CA MET A 246 -1.60 -25.17 -8.10
C MET A 246 -0.69 -26.41 -8.02
N LYS A 247 0.44 -26.32 -7.32
CA LYS A 247 1.31 -27.48 -7.04
C LYS A 247 0.57 -28.53 -6.22
N TRP A 248 -0.06 -28.15 -5.12
CA TRP A 248 -0.85 -29.07 -4.30
C TRP A 248 -1.96 -29.77 -5.10
N ILE A 249 -2.72 -29.03 -5.93
CA ILE A 249 -3.75 -29.61 -6.81
C ILE A 249 -3.16 -30.67 -7.75
N ARG A 250 -1.93 -30.46 -8.26
CA ARG A 250 -1.23 -31.47 -9.07
C ARG A 250 -0.82 -32.68 -8.24
N ASP A 251 -0.35 -32.45 -7.02
CA ASP A 251 0.15 -33.49 -6.10
C ASP A 251 -0.98 -34.40 -5.61
N ILE A 252 -2.23 -33.90 -5.51
CA ILE A 252 -3.42 -34.70 -5.16
C ILE A 252 -4.14 -35.31 -6.38
N ASP A 253 -3.42 -35.57 -7.48
CA ASP A 253 -3.94 -36.19 -8.71
C ASP A 253 -5.05 -35.40 -9.45
N LEU A 254 -5.15 -34.08 -9.24
CA LEU A 254 -6.09 -33.19 -9.94
C LEU A 254 -5.40 -32.28 -10.96
N LYS A 255 -4.26 -32.71 -11.52
CA LYS A 255 -3.40 -31.91 -12.41
C LYS A 255 -4.09 -31.29 -13.62
N GLU A 256 -5.10 -31.95 -14.18
CA GLU A 256 -5.88 -31.44 -15.33
C GLU A 256 -6.71 -30.20 -15.01
N PHE A 257 -6.91 -29.90 -13.72
CA PHE A 257 -7.64 -28.74 -13.24
C PHE A 257 -6.73 -27.64 -12.66
N ALA A 258 -5.43 -27.90 -12.49
CA ALA A 258 -4.53 -27.01 -11.75
C ALA A 258 -4.39 -25.63 -12.42
N ASP A 259 -4.16 -25.61 -13.74
CA ASP A 259 -3.96 -24.37 -14.49
C ASP A 259 -5.21 -23.49 -14.56
N ASN A 260 -6.39 -24.05 -14.24
CA ASN A 260 -7.62 -23.27 -14.15
C ASN A 260 -7.58 -22.23 -13.02
N LEU A 261 -6.66 -22.31 -12.07
CA LEU A 261 -6.50 -21.30 -11.01
C LEU A 261 -5.80 -20.02 -11.46
N GLN A 262 -5.18 -20.02 -12.63
CA GLN A 262 -4.40 -18.88 -13.11
C GLN A 262 -5.27 -17.62 -13.22
N GLY A 263 -4.85 -16.55 -12.55
CA GLY A 263 -5.57 -15.27 -12.53
C GLY A 263 -6.86 -15.26 -11.70
N LYS A 264 -7.18 -16.33 -10.94
CA LYS A 264 -8.39 -16.37 -10.10
C LYS A 264 -8.22 -15.78 -8.71
N GLY A 265 -6.98 -15.50 -8.28
CA GLY A 265 -6.71 -14.98 -6.94
C GLY A 265 -6.91 -15.99 -5.82
N ILE A 266 -6.79 -17.29 -6.10
CA ILE A 266 -6.86 -18.33 -5.08
C ILE A 266 -5.46 -18.60 -4.55
N HIS A 267 -5.31 -18.40 -3.24
CA HIS A 267 -4.07 -18.58 -2.49
C HIS A 267 -4.42 -19.03 -1.06
N GLY A 268 -3.40 -19.31 -0.27
CA GLY A 268 -3.51 -19.86 1.08
C GLY A 268 -4.42 -19.10 2.04
N ALA A 269 -4.27 -17.77 2.09
CA ALA A 269 -5.08 -16.92 2.94
C ALA A 269 -6.57 -16.98 2.58
N VAL A 270 -6.94 -17.14 1.30
CA VAL A 270 -8.34 -17.39 0.91
C VAL A 270 -8.83 -18.73 1.46
N MET A 271 -8.03 -19.78 1.31
CA MET A 271 -8.40 -21.14 1.76
C MET A 271 -8.59 -21.24 3.27
N VAL A 272 -7.85 -20.45 4.06
CA VAL A 272 -7.85 -20.55 5.53
C VAL A 272 -8.69 -19.46 6.19
N LEU A 273 -8.70 -18.24 5.66
CA LEU A 273 -9.32 -17.08 6.32
C LEU A 273 -10.73 -16.75 5.82
N ASP A 274 -11.14 -17.23 4.63
CA ASP A 274 -12.52 -17.04 4.14
C ASP A 274 -13.43 -18.20 4.59
N PRO A 275 -14.34 -17.99 5.56
CA PRO A 275 -15.25 -19.05 6.01
C PRO A 275 -16.25 -19.50 4.93
N SER A 276 -16.41 -18.72 3.85
CA SER A 276 -17.26 -19.07 2.71
C SER A 276 -16.53 -19.83 1.60
N PHE A 277 -15.21 -20.02 1.71
CA PHE A 277 -14.42 -20.75 0.72
C PHE A 277 -14.25 -22.22 1.15
N ASP A 278 -15.23 -23.05 0.79
CA ASP A 278 -15.26 -24.48 1.08
C ASP A 278 -14.75 -25.34 -0.11
N SER A 279 -14.80 -26.67 0.03
CA SER A 279 -14.41 -27.60 -1.03
C SER A 279 -15.26 -27.46 -2.29
N ASN A 280 -16.52 -27.05 -2.16
CA ASN A 280 -17.40 -26.81 -3.31
C ASN A 280 -16.97 -25.53 -4.06
N ALA A 281 -16.61 -24.47 -3.33
CA ALA A 281 -16.06 -23.25 -3.90
C ALA A 281 -14.74 -23.52 -4.62
N MET A 282 -13.84 -24.31 -4.03
CA MET A 282 -12.60 -24.75 -4.69
C MET A 282 -12.92 -25.55 -5.95
N ALA A 283 -13.77 -26.59 -5.89
CA ALA A 283 -14.14 -27.41 -7.03
C ALA A 283 -14.71 -26.58 -8.19
N LYS A 284 -15.59 -25.62 -7.88
CA LYS A 284 -16.12 -24.67 -8.87
C LYS A 284 -15.02 -23.81 -9.47
N ALA A 285 -14.08 -23.35 -8.65
CA ALA A 285 -12.99 -22.50 -9.11
C ALA A 285 -12.01 -23.27 -10.01
N ILE A 286 -11.66 -24.51 -9.70
CA ILE A 286 -10.80 -25.34 -10.56
C ILE A 286 -11.57 -25.97 -11.73
N GLY A 287 -12.89 -25.78 -11.81
CA GLY A 287 -13.70 -26.18 -12.96
C GLY A 287 -14.14 -27.64 -12.95
N ILE A 288 -14.19 -28.30 -11.79
CA ILE A 288 -14.73 -29.66 -11.68
C ILE A 288 -16.26 -29.62 -11.87
N PRO A 289 -16.81 -30.34 -12.86
CA PRO A 289 -18.25 -30.43 -13.07
C PRO A 289 -19.00 -30.97 -11.84
N SER A 290 -20.21 -30.48 -11.57
CA SER A 290 -21.00 -30.86 -10.39
C SER A 290 -21.43 -32.33 -10.37
N ASN A 291 -21.43 -33.01 -11.51
CA ASN A 291 -21.76 -34.44 -11.63
C ASN A 291 -20.56 -35.36 -11.34
N LYS A 292 -19.35 -34.84 -11.14
CA LYS A 292 -18.14 -35.63 -10.86
C LYS A 292 -17.97 -35.91 -9.37
N HIS A 293 -18.94 -36.57 -8.74
CA HIS A 293 -19.01 -36.74 -7.28
C HIS A 293 -17.75 -37.35 -6.65
N MET A 294 -17.07 -38.28 -7.33
CA MET A 294 -15.81 -38.86 -6.82
C MET A 294 -14.69 -37.81 -6.69
N LEU A 295 -14.57 -36.89 -7.65
CA LEU A 295 -13.58 -35.81 -7.60
C LEU A 295 -13.91 -34.79 -6.50
N HIS A 296 -15.20 -34.48 -6.31
CA HIS A 296 -15.66 -33.61 -5.22
C HIS A 296 -15.36 -34.22 -3.85
N ARG A 297 -15.62 -35.53 -3.68
CA ARG A 297 -15.32 -36.25 -2.44
C ARG A 297 -13.81 -36.29 -2.19
N HIS A 298 -13.01 -36.61 -3.20
CA HIS A 298 -11.55 -36.62 -3.12
C HIS A 298 -11.01 -35.27 -2.68
N LEU A 299 -11.40 -34.18 -3.37
CA LEU A 299 -10.97 -32.82 -3.02
C LEU A 299 -11.39 -32.43 -1.59
N TYR A 300 -12.59 -32.84 -1.15
CA TYR A 300 -13.05 -32.60 0.22
C TYR A 300 -12.16 -33.30 1.25
N GLU A 301 -11.79 -34.56 1.03
CA GLU A 301 -10.91 -35.33 1.93
C GLU A 301 -9.52 -34.70 2.00
N GLU A 302 -8.96 -34.30 0.85
CA GLU A 302 -7.66 -33.64 0.76
C GLU A 302 -7.64 -32.26 1.45
N MET A 303 -8.66 -31.41 1.21
CA MET A 303 -8.77 -30.12 1.90
C MET A 303 -8.97 -30.29 3.41
N LYS A 304 -9.69 -31.33 3.84
CA LYS A 304 -9.85 -31.66 5.26
C LYS A 304 -8.53 -32.09 5.89
N SER A 305 -7.69 -32.83 5.16
CA SER A 305 -6.34 -33.22 5.60
C SER A 305 -5.46 -31.99 5.87
N LEU A 306 -5.52 -30.97 4.98
CA LEU A 306 -4.79 -29.71 5.17
C LEU A 306 -5.22 -28.90 6.41
N ALA A 307 -6.48 -29.04 6.83
CA ALA A 307 -7.03 -28.31 7.96
C ALA A 307 -6.63 -28.90 9.32
N VAL A 308 -6.08 -30.11 9.35
CA VAL A 308 -5.58 -30.72 10.58
C VAL A 308 -4.22 -30.10 10.90
N PRO A 309 -4.02 -29.48 12.08
CA PRO A 309 -2.70 -29.05 12.50
C PRO A 309 -1.80 -30.29 12.52
N ASN A 310 -0.75 -30.31 11.70
CA ASN A 310 0.27 -31.35 11.75
C ASN A 310 1.03 -31.24 13.08
N SER A 311 0.43 -31.75 14.16
CA SER A 311 0.98 -31.78 15.52
C SER A 311 2.03 -32.88 15.67
N SER A 312 3.03 -32.85 14.79
CA SER A 312 4.20 -33.74 14.83
C SER A 312 5.39 -33.10 14.13
N ALA A 313 5.93 -32.02 14.72
CA ALA A 313 7.36 -31.72 14.76
C ALA A 313 7.57 -30.39 15.51
N GLU A 314 8.23 -30.50 16.66
CA GLU A 314 8.99 -29.48 17.37
C GLU A 314 8.21 -28.40 18.16
N GLN A 315 8.38 -28.50 19.49
CA GLN A 315 8.04 -27.50 20.49
C GLN A 315 8.86 -26.22 20.24
N GLY A 316 8.18 -25.07 20.25
CA GLY A 316 8.82 -23.76 20.30
C GLY A 316 8.40 -22.80 19.19
N SER A 317 7.11 -22.46 19.11
CA SER A 317 6.72 -21.18 18.51
C SER A 317 5.45 -20.70 19.19
N GLU A 318 5.50 -19.48 19.69
CA GLU A 318 4.40 -18.82 20.37
C GLU A 318 3.16 -18.84 19.48
N VAL A 319 2.06 -19.18 20.13
CA VAL A 319 0.72 -19.28 19.60
C VAL A 319 0.35 -17.97 18.89
N ILE A 320 0.29 -18.00 17.56
CA ILE A 320 -0.31 -16.93 16.72
C ILE A 320 -1.84 -17.01 16.88
N THR A 321 -2.35 -16.79 18.09
CA THR A 321 -3.78 -16.58 18.35
C THR A 321 -4.01 -15.55 19.44
N SER A 322 -3.26 -14.44 19.44
CA SER A 322 -3.60 -13.31 20.31
C SER A 322 -3.32 -11.96 19.67
N SER A 323 -4.15 -11.58 18.70
CA SER A 323 -4.43 -10.17 18.44
C SER A 323 -5.88 -10.01 18.00
N SER A 324 -6.65 -9.28 18.80
CA SER A 324 -8.08 -9.01 18.65
C SER A 324 -8.46 -8.47 17.26
N PRO A 325 -9.55 -8.95 16.63
CA PRO A 325 -9.87 -8.65 15.25
C PRO A 325 -10.73 -7.38 15.14
N VAL A 326 -10.09 -6.21 15.08
CA VAL A 326 -10.81 -4.96 14.72
C VAL A 326 -11.15 -4.94 13.21
N ALA A 327 -10.38 -5.64 12.38
CA ALA A 327 -10.58 -5.68 10.93
C ALA A 327 -11.72 -6.64 10.49
N VAL A 328 -11.89 -7.79 11.17
CA VAL A 328 -12.89 -8.81 10.77
C VAL A 328 -14.32 -8.27 10.91
N LYS A 329 -14.57 -7.40 11.92
CA LYS A 329 -15.89 -6.77 12.08
C LYS A 329 -16.24 -5.82 10.93
N ARG A 330 -15.26 -5.09 10.37
CA ARG A 330 -15.52 -4.18 9.26
C ARG A 330 -15.96 -4.89 7.98
N PHE A 331 -15.45 -6.09 7.70
CA PHE A 331 -15.75 -6.80 6.45
C PHE A 331 -16.93 -7.77 6.54
N ALA A 332 -17.21 -8.33 7.72
CA ALA A 332 -18.36 -9.21 7.91
C ALA A 332 -19.70 -8.44 7.96
N GLU A 333 -19.73 -7.24 8.57
CA GLU A 333 -20.94 -6.43 8.70
C GLU A 333 -21.45 -5.90 7.35
N GLU A 334 -20.56 -5.61 6.40
CA GLU A 334 -20.91 -5.09 5.08
C GLU A 334 -21.66 -6.14 4.21
N ARG A 335 -21.34 -7.43 4.36
CA ARG A 335 -22.06 -8.52 3.66
C ARG A 335 -23.49 -8.73 4.20
N VAL A 336 -23.75 -8.43 5.47
CA VAL A 336 -25.08 -8.63 6.08
C VAL A 336 -26.04 -7.48 5.72
N SER A 337 -25.54 -6.25 5.58
CA SER A 337 -26.37 -5.08 5.26
C SER A 337 -26.96 -5.11 3.83
N MET A 338 -26.31 -5.76 2.87
CA MET A 338 -26.81 -5.83 1.48
C MET A 338 -27.94 -6.85 1.24
N ARG A 339 -28.27 -7.71 2.20
CA ARG A 339 -29.32 -8.74 2.03
C ARG A 339 -30.74 -8.29 2.44
N ARG A 340 -30.94 -7.03 2.83
CA ARG A 340 -32.26 -6.49 3.22
C ARG A 340 -32.60 -5.17 2.54
N SER A 341 -32.79 -5.19 1.22
CA SER A 341 -33.63 -4.18 0.55
C SER A 341 -34.15 -4.71 -0.77
N GLY A 342 -35.28 -5.39 -0.71
CA GLY A 342 -36.00 -5.84 -1.90
C GLY A 342 -37.47 -5.95 -1.58
N LYS A 343 -38.22 -4.85 -1.73
CA LYS A 343 -39.67 -4.77 -1.96
C LYS A 343 -40.06 -3.31 -2.19
N SER A 344 -40.16 -2.94 -3.46
CA SER A 344 -40.95 -1.79 -3.91
C SER A 344 -42.44 -2.14 -3.88
N PRO A 345 -43.33 -1.15 -3.79
CA PRO A 345 -44.48 -1.15 -4.69
C PRO A 345 -44.62 0.16 -5.48
N LEU A 346 -45.35 0.01 -6.58
CA LEU A 346 -45.46 0.87 -7.75
C LEU A 346 -46.35 2.12 -7.55
N ARG A 347 -46.03 3.12 -8.38
CA ARG A 347 -46.79 4.29 -8.90
C ARG A 347 -48.32 4.31 -8.75
N LEU A 348 -48.89 5.51 -8.54
CA LEU A 348 -49.71 6.24 -9.53
C LEU A 348 -50.00 7.70 -9.11
N ARG A 349 -50.47 8.49 -10.09
CA ARG A 349 -50.39 9.94 -10.28
C ARG A 349 -51.65 10.70 -9.79
N ALA A 350 -51.50 12.01 -9.58
CA ALA A 350 -52.47 12.99 -9.06
C ALA A 350 -53.68 13.32 -9.96
N SER A 351 -54.82 13.73 -9.35
CA SER A 351 -55.51 15.02 -9.58
C SER A 351 -56.85 15.17 -8.81
N SER A 352 -57.21 16.44 -8.53
CA SER A 352 -58.56 17.08 -8.47
C SER A 352 -59.49 17.03 -7.23
N HIS A 353 -59.64 18.22 -6.63
CA HIS A 353 -60.86 19.03 -6.34
C HIS A 353 -61.99 18.62 -5.34
N SER A 354 -62.58 19.70 -4.77
CA SER A 354 -63.83 19.89 -3.98
C SER A 354 -63.86 19.38 -2.53
N VAL A 355 -63.90 20.22 -1.48
CA VAL A 355 -64.97 21.10 -0.97
C VAL A 355 -66.20 20.32 -0.49
N GLU A 356 -66.40 20.19 0.82
CA GLU A 356 -67.63 20.62 1.51
C GLU A 356 -67.57 20.47 3.05
N ARG A 357 -68.40 21.27 3.72
CA ARG A 357 -68.52 21.55 5.16
C ARG A 357 -69.44 20.55 5.89
N GLY A 358 -69.32 20.50 7.21
CA GLY A 358 -70.38 20.09 8.16
C GLY A 358 -69.80 19.61 9.50
N LEU A 359 -69.61 20.47 10.51
CA LEU A 359 -70.54 20.95 11.55
C LEU A 359 -70.67 20.05 12.80
N GLY A 360 -70.34 20.65 13.96
CA GLY A 360 -70.86 20.37 15.32
C GLY A 360 -70.14 19.28 16.15
N PHE A 361 -69.96 19.37 17.47
CA PHE A 361 -70.23 20.38 18.50
C PHE A 361 -69.67 19.82 19.84
N HIS A 362 -69.24 20.72 20.77
CA HIS A 362 -69.06 20.59 22.24
C HIS A 362 -68.19 19.44 22.82
N GLY A 363 -67.37 19.60 23.87
CA GLY A 363 -67.07 20.68 24.81
C GLY A 363 -66.20 20.10 25.96
N GLY A 364 -65.62 20.94 26.83
CA GLY A 364 -65.19 20.52 28.18
C GLY A 364 -63.74 20.79 28.59
N CYS A 365 -63.60 21.88 29.36
CA CYS A 365 -62.51 22.41 30.17
C CYS A 365 -61.46 21.48 30.81
N GLY A 366 -60.24 22.02 30.97
CA GLY A 366 -59.23 21.58 31.94
C GLY A 366 -57.93 22.40 31.84
N SER A 367 -57.81 23.48 32.61
CA SER A 367 -56.63 24.36 32.72
C SER A 367 -55.56 23.80 33.70
N PRO A 368 -54.30 24.32 33.67
CA PRO A 368 -53.08 23.64 34.14
C PRO A 368 -52.57 24.16 35.51
N PRO A 369 -51.45 23.64 36.04
CA PRO A 369 -50.67 24.35 37.04
C PRO A 369 -49.43 25.07 36.45
N ARG A 370 -49.36 26.35 36.82
CA ARG A 370 -48.19 27.24 37.01
C ARG A 370 -47.10 26.60 37.90
N GLU A 371 -45.87 27.08 38.11
CA GLU A 371 -44.98 28.17 37.67
C GLU A 371 -43.62 27.82 38.34
N ALA A 372 -42.48 28.12 37.71
CA ALA A 372 -41.26 28.53 38.43
C ALA A 372 -40.35 29.31 37.47
N ARG A 373 -40.07 30.55 37.82
CA ARG A 373 -39.46 31.59 36.98
C ARG A 373 -38.09 31.98 37.56
N VAL A 374 -37.07 31.92 36.70
CA VAL A 374 -35.94 32.87 36.49
C VAL A 374 -34.92 33.13 37.61
N GLN A 375 -33.64 33.02 37.23
CA GLN A 375 -32.66 34.10 37.46
C GLN A 375 -31.62 34.15 36.33
N ALA A 376 -31.57 35.27 35.62
CA ALA A 376 -30.55 35.64 34.63
C ALA A 376 -29.83 36.90 35.13
N VAL A 377 -28.51 36.91 35.01
CA VAL A 377 -27.59 37.96 35.49
C VAL A 377 -27.49 39.10 34.45
N PRO A 378 -27.50 40.39 34.85
CA PRO A 378 -27.46 41.51 33.92
C PRO A 378 -26.02 41.93 33.54
N ARG A 379 -25.81 42.21 32.25
CA ARG A 379 -24.60 42.85 31.68
C ARG A 379 -24.63 44.36 31.90
N ALA A 380 -23.48 44.93 32.24
CA ALA A 380 -23.25 46.38 32.40
C ALA A 380 -23.17 47.12 31.05
N ARG A 381 -23.59 48.39 31.07
CA ARG A 381 -23.64 49.35 29.93
C ARG A 381 -22.31 50.06 29.72
N GLY A 382 -22.00 50.43 28.46
CA GLY A 382 -21.03 51.49 28.14
C GLY A 382 -20.43 51.47 26.73
N SER A 383 -21.23 51.84 25.71
CA SER A 383 -20.94 52.57 24.43
C SER A 383 -19.70 52.27 23.53
N PRO A 384 -19.66 52.71 22.24
CA PRO A 384 -20.74 53.02 21.28
C PRO A 384 -20.61 52.26 19.93
N MET A 385 -21.73 52.20 19.20
CA MET A 385 -21.82 51.63 17.85
C MET A 385 -21.29 52.58 16.76
N HIS A 386 -20.48 52.06 15.85
CA HIS A 386 -20.21 52.68 14.56
C HIS A 386 -21.06 52.01 13.48
N THR A 387 -22.11 52.72 13.05
CA THR A 387 -22.83 52.47 11.80
C THR A 387 -22.16 53.28 10.70
N PHE A 388 -21.79 52.70 9.55
CA PHE A 388 -21.89 53.39 8.25
C PHE A 388 -21.91 52.40 7.07
N LYS A 389 -23.09 52.38 6.43
CA LYS A 389 -23.44 52.30 5.00
C LYS A 389 -22.86 51.19 4.08
N SER A 390 -23.82 50.39 3.60
CA SER A 390 -23.84 49.68 2.33
C SER A 390 -23.38 50.55 1.14
N VAL A 391 -22.67 49.92 0.21
CA VAL A 391 -22.58 50.35 -1.19
C VAL A 391 -22.93 49.15 -2.07
N GLU A 392 -23.77 49.44 -3.05
CA GLU A 392 -24.39 48.53 -4.01
C GLU A 392 -23.45 48.05 -5.12
N ILE A 393 -23.96 47.03 -5.79
CA ILE A 393 -23.49 46.24 -6.92
C ILE A 393 -23.20 47.09 -8.17
N THR A 394 -22.16 46.74 -8.93
CA THR A 394 -22.21 46.73 -10.41
C THR A 394 -21.39 45.58 -10.98
N ASN A 395 -22.06 44.72 -11.75
CA ASN A 395 -21.44 43.76 -12.67
C ASN A 395 -20.83 44.50 -13.86
N VAL A 396 -19.62 44.10 -14.25
CA VAL A 396 -19.14 44.10 -15.64
C VAL A 396 -18.42 42.77 -15.86
#